data_AF-A0A8H6L136-F1
#
_entry.id   AF-A0A8H6L136-F1
#
_cell.length_a   1.000
_cell.length_b   1.000
_cell.length_c   1.000
_cell.angle_alpha   90.00
_cell.angle_beta   90.00
_cell.angle_gamma   90.00
#
_symmetry.space_group_name_H-M   'P 1'
#
loop_
_entity.id
_entity.type
_entity.pdbx_description
1 polymer ?
#
loop_
_entity_poly.entity_id
_entity_poly.type
_entity_poly.pdbx_seq_one_letter_code
_entity_poly.pdbx_strand_id
1 'polypeptide(L)'
;MPDVRKVQFLKDFFYAIEEAHDSGVVLAYHDAGSDGGIFTAIVEMIFAGRCGASLLLENFCRNETADIISTLFTEELAAVFQVGKRDETMFKRCFANCGPPPEMIERIGTVTSDQELSIYHNADPASLLYRNRRSELQKFWSSTSYHMQRVRNNPDCADTEQATFEDDSDPGLSYNITFGPAEPLHGKSFLNSAPSLASKFSQRLSLKQKPLVAILREQGVNGAKEMAYAGFLAEDVHMTDLIYGRKSFSSFVGLTACGGFSDGDVLGAGRGSEYSFALISSCGMLKN
;
A
#
# COMPACT_ATOMS: atom_id res chain seq x y z
N MET A 1 -7.86 21.33 24.61
CA MET A 1 -7.69 19.92 24.24
C MET A 1 -8.81 19.56 23.28
N PRO A 2 -8.49 18.79 22.23
CA PRO A 2 -9.48 18.32 21.27
C PRO A 2 -10.50 17.41 21.96
N ASP A 3 -11.74 17.44 21.48
CA ASP A 3 -12.83 16.63 22.00
C ASP A 3 -13.87 16.38 20.91
N VAL A 4 -14.68 15.33 21.05
CA VAL A 4 -15.82 15.09 20.17
C VAL A 4 -16.87 16.16 20.43
N ARG A 5 -16.86 17.22 19.61
CA ARG A 5 -17.75 18.37 19.76
C ARG A 5 -19.22 17.98 19.68
N LYS A 6 -19.56 17.09 18.74
CA LYS A 6 -20.90 16.49 18.59
C LYS A 6 -20.80 15.08 18.02
N VAL A 7 -21.30 14.10 18.76
CA VAL A 7 -21.33 12.69 18.34
C VAL A 7 -22.08 12.50 17.02
N GLN A 8 -23.16 13.27 16.82
CA GLN A 8 -23.96 13.19 15.60
C GLN A 8 -23.12 13.57 14.36
N PHE A 9 -22.29 14.62 14.44
CA PHE A 9 -21.43 15.03 13.32
C PHE A 9 -20.41 13.96 12.95
N LEU A 10 -19.86 13.24 13.93
CA LEU A 10 -18.94 12.14 13.67
C LEU A 10 -19.63 10.97 12.95
N LYS A 11 -20.85 10.62 13.38
CA LYS A 11 -21.65 9.57 12.73
C LYS A 11 -22.05 9.97 11.30
N ASP A 12 -22.48 11.20 11.13
CA ASP A 12 -22.88 11.76 9.84
C ASP A 12 -21.70 11.85 8.87
N PHE A 13 -20.52 12.25 9.36
CA PHE A 13 -19.27 12.24 8.61
C PHE A 13 -18.89 10.85 8.11
N PHE A 14 -19.08 9.80 8.92
CA PHE A 14 -18.81 8.42 8.49
C PHE A 14 -19.71 8.01 7.30
N TYR A 15 -21.01 8.27 7.37
CA TYR A 15 -21.92 7.97 6.25
C TYR A 15 -21.60 8.78 5.00
N ALA A 16 -21.18 10.03 5.16
CA ALA A 16 -20.76 10.86 4.03
C ALA A 16 -19.52 10.30 3.32
N ILE A 17 -18.57 9.74 4.08
CA ILE A 17 -17.37 9.10 3.51
C ILE A 17 -17.77 7.86 2.70
N GLU A 18 -18.71 7.05 3.18
CA GLU A 18 -19.20 5.89 2.41
C GLU A 18 -19.82 6.34 1.07
N GLU A 19 -20.66 7.39 1.08
CA GLU A 19 -21.25 7.94 -0.15
C GLU A 19 -20.17 8.56 -1.09
N ALA A 20 -19.17 9.25 -0.52
CA ALA A 20 -18.07 9.83 -1.28
C ALA A 20 -17.15 8.76 -1.91
N HIS A 21 -16.93 7.64 -1.20
CA HIS A 21 -16.21 6.48 -1.70
C HIS A 21 -16.96 5.82 -2.86
N ASP A 22 -18.26 5.54 -2.69
CA ASP A 22 -19.07 4.84 -3.69
C ASP A 22 -19.29 5.67 -4.96
N SER A 23 -19.31 7.00 -4.83
CA SER A 23 -19.41 7.91 -5.98
C SER A 23 -18.09 8.08 -6.75
N GLY A 24 -16.95 7.67 -6.18
CA GLY A 24 -15.64 7.75 -6.84
C GLY A 24 -15.13 9.18 -7.08
N VAL A 25 -15.64 10.17 -6.35
CA VAL A 25 -15.30 11.59 -6.54
C VAL A 25 -14.05 12.04 -5.77
N VAL A 26 -13.60 11.23 -4.81
CA VAL A 26 -12.42 11.49 -3.96
C VAL A 26 -11.18 10.91 -4.62
N LEU A 27 -10.16 11.75 -4.81
CA LEU A 27 -8.85 11.36 -5.34
C LEU A 27 -7.89 10.92 -4.23
N ALA A 28 -7.94 11.60 -3.08
CA ALA A 28 -7.15 11.28 -1.89
C ALA A 28 -7.86 11.77 -0.63
N TYR A 29 -7.55 11.13 0.50
CA TYR A 29 -8.09 11.44 1.82
C TYR A 29 -6.99 11.28 2.87
N HIS A 30 -6.94 12.16 3.85
CA HIS A 30 -6.14 12.02 5.07
C HIS A 30 -6.89 12.65 6.24
N ASP A 31 -6.89 12.00 7.41
CA ASP A 31 -7.40 12.64 8.62
C ASP A 31 -6.45 13.75 9.08
N ALA A 32 -6.99 14.77 9.74
CA ALA A 32 -6.27 15.93 10.23
C ALA A 32 -6.55 16.22 11.71
N GLY A 33 -7.27 15.32 12.38
CA GLY A 33 -7.55 15.39 13.82
C GLY A 33 -6.58 14.59 14.69
N SER A 34 -5.40 14.31 14.16
CA SER A 34 -4.30 13.61 14.81
C SER A 34 -3.12 14.56 15.07
N ASP A 35 -2.01 14.04 15.55
CA ASP A 35 -0.84 14.83 15.98
C ASP A 35 -0.39 15.81 14.90
N GLY A 36 -0.24 17.08 15.26
CA GLY A 36 0.27 18.12 14.36
C GLY A 36 -0.74 18.67 13.33
N GLY A 37 -2.00 18.25 13.40
CA GLY A 37 -3.15 18.89 12.75
C GLY A 37 -3.13 18.92 11.22
N ILE A 38 -3.87 19.88 10.66
CA ILE A 38 -4.04 20.07 9.21
C ILE A 38 -2.70 20.26 8.49
N PHE A 39 -1.74 20.96 9.11
CA PHE A 39 -0.41 21.15 8.53
C PHE A 39 0.26 19.80 8.27
N THR A 40 0.27 18.92 9.27
CA THR A 40 0.93 17.61 9.17
C THR A 40 0.22 16.71 8.17
N ALA A 41 -1.12 16.68 8.19
CA ALA A 41 -1.90 15.92 7.21
C ALA A 41 -1.59 16.33 5.75
N ILE A 42 -1.50 17.63 5.47
CA ILE A 42 -1.15 18.11 4.12
C ILE A 42 0.29 17.76 3.77
N VAL A 43 1.22 17.90 4.73
CA VAL A 43 2.63 17.56 4.57
C VAL A 43 2.80 16.05 4.26
N GLU A 44 2.04 15.17 4.91
CA GLU A 44 2.07 13.73 4.63
C GLU A 44 1.42 13.39 3.28
N MET A 45 0.34 14.08 2.91
CA MET A 45 -0.28 13.93 1.58
C MET A 45 0.67 14.33 0.45
N ILE A 46 1.45 15.41 0.58
CA ILE A 46 2.43 15.79 -0.44
C ILE A 46 3.61 14.82 -0.51
N PHE A 47 3.97 14.15 0.60
CA PHE A 47 4.97 13.07 0.58
C PHE A 47 4.47 11.88 -0.21
N ALA A 48 3.25 11.41 0.08
CA ALA A 48 2.63 10.27 -0.60
C ALA A 48 2.39 10.56 -2.09
N GLY A 49 1.97 11.79 -2.42
CA GLY A 49 1.70 12.21 -3.79
C GLY A 49 2.93 12.64 -4.59
N ARG A 50 4.10 12.82 -3.94
CA ARG A 50 5.32 13.40 -4.53
C ARG A 50 5.01 14.67 -5.35
N CYS A 51 4.26 15.57 -4.74
CA CYS A 51 3.74 16.78 -5.35
C CYS A 51 3.90 17.99 -4.40
N GLY A 52 3.42 19.15 -4.81
CA GLY A 52 3.33 20.35 -3.97
C GLY A 52 1.88 20.67 -3.60
N ALA A 53 1.71 21.70 -2.77
CA ALA A 53 0.41 22.25 -2.44
C ALA A 53 0.49 23.77 -2.21
N SER A 54 -0.52 24.49 -2.68
CA SER A 54 -0.72 25.92 -2.42
C SER A 54 -1.99 26.12 -1.60
N LEU A 55 -1.83 26.57 -0.36
CA LEU A 55 -2.91 26.77 0.60
C LEU A 55 -3.29 28.25 0.75
N LEU A 56 -4.58 28.51 0.98
CA LEU A 56 -5.16 29.82 1.21
C LEU A 56 -6.00 29.77 2.50
N LEU A 57 -5.61 30.57 3.50
CA LEU A 57 -6.23 30.53 4.84
C LEU A 57 -7.33 31.57 5.07
N GLU A 58 -7.64 32.41 4.07
CA GLU A 58 -8.56 33.55 4.17
C GLU A 58 -9.93 33.18 4.73
N ASN A 59 -10.46 32.02 4.33
CA ASN A 59 -11.77 31.54 4.76
C ASN A 59 -11.73 30.76 6.09
N PHE A 60 -10.54 30.44 6.59
CA PHE A 60 -10.36 29.62 7.79
C PHE A 60 -10.03 30.42 9.04
N CYS A 61 -9.27 31.51 8.90
CA CYS A 61 -8.76 32.25 10.04
C CYS A 61 -8.48 33.72 9.72
N ARG A 62 -8.44 34.55 10.77
CA ARG A 62 -8.03 35.94 10.66
C ARG A 62 -6.54 36.01 10.35
N ASN A 63 -6.10 37.13 9.78
CA ASN A 63 -4.67 37.38 9.54
C ASN A 63 -3.93 37.78 10.83
N GLU A 64 -4.05 36.92 11.84
CA GLU A 64 -3.41 37.05 13.14
C GLU A 64 -2.60 35.78 13.39
N THR A 65 -1.34 35.91 13.81
CA THR A 65 -0.43 34.77 13.97
C THR A 65 -0.99 33.69 14.89
N ALA A 66 -1.66 34.08 15.98
CA ALA A 66 -2.26 33.13 16.91
C ALA A 66 -3.37 32.30 16.26
N ASP A 67 -4.24 32.92 15.47
CA ASP A 67 -5.33 32.25 14.76
C ASP A 67 -4.78 31.32 13.67
N ILE A 68 -3.79 31.77 12.91
CA ILE A 68 -3.13 30.95 11.87
C ILE A 68 -2.51 29.69 12.47
N ILE A 69 -1.74 29.83 13.55
CA ILE A 69 -1.11 28.69 14.24
C ILE A 69 -2.19 27.76 14.80
N SER A 70 -3.22 28.31 15.44
CA SER A 70 -4.32 27.50 15.95
C SER A 70 -5.04 26.74 14.83
N THR A 71 -5.26 27.33 13.67
CA THR A 71 -5.92 26.67 12.53
C THR A 71 -5.05 25.56 11.93
N LEU A 72 -3.74 25.79 11.78
CA LEU A 72 -2.84 24.82 11.15
C LEU A 72 -2.52 23.63 12.05
N PHE A 73 -2.43 23.85 13.36
CA PHE A 73 -1.97 22.86 14.35
C PHE A 73 -3.07 22.43 15.34
N THR A 74 -4.34 22.76 15.06
CA THR A 74 -5.44 22.18 15.81
C THR A 74 -5.54 20.68 15.52
N GLU A 75 -5.71 19.90 16.58
CA GLU A 75 -5.90 18.44 16.54
C GLU A 75 -7.38 18.09 16.74
N GLU A 76 -8.29 19.03 16.48
CA GLU A 76 -9.73 18.75 16.43
C GLU A 76 -10.05 17.80 15.28
N LEU A 77 -11.08 16.97 15.43
CA LEU A 77 -11.50 16.02 14.39
C LEU A 77 -11.78 16.75 13.07
N ALA A 78 -10.94 16.47 12.09
CA ALA A 78 -10.99 17.03 10.75
C ALA A 78 -10.41 16.04 9.74
N ALA A 79 -10.63 16.30 8.46
CA ALA A 79 -10.00 15.56 7.39
C ALA A 79 -9.79 16.45 6.16
N VAL A 80 -8.77 16.09 5.38
CA VAL A 80 -8.41 16.75 4.12
C VAL A 80 -8.77 15.82 2.98
N PHE A 81 -9.54 16.32 2.02
CA PHE A 81 -9.93 15.61 0.82
C PHE A 81 -9.35 16.30 -0.41
N GLN A 82 -8.78 15.51 -1.32
CA GLN A 82 -8.47 15.94 -2.67
C GLN A 82 -9.59 15.49 -3.60
N VAL A 83 -10.16 16.43 -4.34
CA VAL A 83 -11.22 16.16 -5.33
C VAL A 83 -10.90 16.84 -6.65
N GLY A 84 -11.41 16.28 -7.75
CA GLY A 84 -11.36 16.96 -9.04
C GLY A 84 -12.21 18.22 -9.02
N LYS A 85 -11.76 19.30 -9.67
CA LYS A 85 -12.52 20.57 -9.76
C LYS A 85 -13.95 20.37 -10.31
N ARG A 86 -14.12 19.44 -11.24
CA ARG A 86 -15.42 19.10 -11.84
C ARG A 86 -16.34 18.34 -10.86
N ASP A 87 -15.77 17.69 -9.86
CA ASP A 87 -16.43 16.78 -8.94
C ASP A 87 -16.74 17.46 -7.59
N GLU A 88 -16.30 18.70 -7.37
CA GLU A 88 -16.50 19.48 -6.13
C GLU A 88 -17.98 19.56 -5.69
N THR A 89 -18.88 19.82 -6.64
CA THR A 89 -20.32 19.89 -6.35
C THR A 89 -20.88 18.54 -5.92
N MET A 90 -20.42 17.45 -6.55
CA MET A 90 -20.86 16.09 -6.20
C MET A 90 -20.31 15.70 -4.82
N PHE A 91 -19.04 16.00 -4.56
CA PHE A 91 -18.43 15.79 -3.25
C PHE A 91 -19.21 16.50 -2.14
N LYS A 92 -19.49 17.80 -2.28
CA LYS A 92 -20.31 18.56 -1.31
C LYS A 92 -21.70 17.96 -1.13
N ARG A 93 -22.28 17.37 -2.17
CA ARG A 93 -23.59 16.71 -2.10
C ARG A 93 -23.57 15.43 -1.25
N CYS A 94 -22.46 14.68 -1.23
CA CYS A 94 -22.32 13.51 -0.36
C CYS A 94 -22.50 13.87 1.13
N PHE A 95 -22.18 15.10 1.52
CA PHE A 95 -22.36 15.59 2.89
C PHE A 95 -23.72 16.27 3.14
N ALA A 96 -24.57 16.44 2.11
CA ALA A 96 -25.81 17.20 2.21
C ALA A 96 -26.97 16.41 2.85
N ASN A 97 -26.98 15.07 2.70
CA ASN A 97 -28.01 14.21 3.28
C ASN A 97 -27.62 13.70 4.67
N CYS A 98 -26.33 13.37 4.84
CA CYS A 98 -25.67 12.98 6.08
C CYS A 98 -24.25 13.58 5.99
N GLY A 99 -23.87 14.47 6.90
CA GLY A 99 -22.52 15.04 6.95
C GLY A 99 -22.42 16.17 7.98
N PRO A 100 -21.20 16.67 8.29
CA PRO A 100 -21.09 17.92 9.01
C PRO A 100 -21.74 19.04 8.17
N PRO A 101 -22.28 20.09 8.80
CA PRO A 101 -22.94 21.18 8.11
C PRO A 101 -22.09 21.74 6.95
N PRO A 102 -22.70 22.22 5.85
CA PRO A 102 -21.95 22.73 4.70
C PRO A 102 -20.90 23.80 5.03
N GLU A 103 -21.11 24.54 6.13
CA GLU A 103 -20.19 25.56 6.64
C GLU A 103 -18.89 24.97 7.24
N MET A 104 -18.82 23.64 7.43
CA MET A 104 -17.61 22.93 7.88
C MET A 104 -16.80 22.36 6.70
N ILE A 105 -17.25 22.56 5.46
CA ILE A 105 -16.59 22.07 4.24
C ILE A 105 -16.02 23.25 3.49
N GLU A 106 -14.73 23.48 3.70
CA GLU A 106 -14.04 24.64 3.16
C GLU A 106 -12.89 24.24 2.24
N ARG A 107 -12.73 25.01 1.15
CA ARG A 107 -11.64 24.79 0.20
C ARG A 107 -10.37 25.44 0.70
N ILE A 108 -9.40 24.63 1.11
CA ILE A 108 -8.11 25.09 1.68
C ILE A 108 -7.03 25.42 0.65
N GLY A 109 -7.13 24.94 -0.60
CA GLY A 109 -6.04 25.11 -1.55
C GLY A 109 -6.12 24.22 -2.78
N THR A 110 -4.99 24.09 -3.47
CA THR A 110 -4.82 23.26 -4.68
C THR A 110 -3.50 22.51 -4.64
N VAL A 111 -3.49 21.29 -5.18
CA VAL A 111 -2.25 20.52 -5.43
C VAL A 111 -1.48 21.12 -6.60
N THR A 112 -0.16 21.19 -6.48
CA THR A 112 0.77 21.72 -7.50
C THR A 112 1.79 20.65 -7.90
N SER A 113 2.45 20.82 -9.05
CA SER A 113 3.44 19.86 -9.56
C SER A 113 4.89 20.20 -9.19
N ASP A 114 5.12 21.30 -8.47
CA ASP A 114 6.42 21.90 -8.19
C ASP A 114 7.09 21.39 -6.90
N GLN A 115 6.53 20.33 -6.28
CA GLN A 115 7.07 19.66 -5.08
C GLN A 115 7.35 20.65 -3.92
N GLU A 116 6.56 21.72 -3.84
CA GLU A 116 6.68 22.78 -2.83
C GLU A 116 5.36 22.96 -2.06
N LEU A 117 5.45 23.12 -0.75
CA LEU A 117 4.34 23.59 0.07
C LEU A 117 4.44 25.12 0.21
N SER A 118 3.41 25.82 -0.24
CA SER A 118 3.25 27.26 -0.04
C SER A 118 1.93 27.54 0.70
N ILE A 119 1.98 28.36 1.74
CA ILE A 119 0.81 28.78 2.54
C ILE A 119 0.73 30.30 2.49
N TYR A 120 -0.41 30.81 2.03
CA TYR A 120 -0.71 32.24 1.99
C TYR A 120 -1.90 32.54 2.88
N HIS A 121 -1.95 33.76 3.43
CA HIS A 121 -3.16 34.21 4.11
C HIS A 121 -4.29 34.40 3.11
N ASN A 122 -4.03 35.06 1.97
CA ASN A 122 -5.03 35.33 0.92
C ASN A 122 -4.40 35.21 -0.48
N ALA A 123 -5.14 35.60 -1.52
CA ALA A 123 -4.68 35.47 -2.90
C ALA A 123 -3.51 36.41 -3.30
N ASP A 124 -3.15 37.39 -2.46
CA ASP A 124 -2.00 38.26 -2.69
C ASP A 124 -0.68 37.49 -2.45
N PRO A 125 0.25 37.44 -3.43
CA PRO A 125 1.57 36.85 -3.23
C PRO A 125 2.37 37.45 -2.05
N ALA A 126 2.12 38.71 -1.69
CA ALA A 126 2.75 39.35 -0.53
C ALA A 126 2.25 38.78 0.82
N SER A 127 1.16 38.02 0.82
CA SER A 127 0.58 37.38 2.00
C SER A 127 1.18 36.00 2.31
N LEU A 128 2.33 35.66 1.71
CA LEU A 128 3.05 34.41 1.96
C LEU A 128 3.42 34.26 3.44
N LEU A 129 2.91 33.21 4.08
CA LEU A 129 3.14 32.89 5.49
C LEU A 129 4.24 31.84 5.66
N TYR A 130 4.24 30.81 4.81
CA TYR A 130 5.17 29.70 4.89
C TYR A 130 5.46 29.15 3.51
N ARG A 131 6.72 28.78 3.27
CA ARG A 131 7.15 28.07 2.07
C ARG A 131 8.27 27.11 2.39
N ASN A 132 8.16 25.87 1.94
CA ASN A 132 9.24 24.90 2.03
C ASN A 132 9.13 23.82 0.95
N ARG A 133 10.25 23.21 0.60
CA ARG A 133 10.30 22.08 -0.34
C ARG A 133 9.80 20.81 0.32
N ARG A 134 9.13 19.95 -0.46
CA ARG A 134 8.72 18.61 0.00
C ARG A 134 9.94 17.79 0.45
N SER A 135 11.06 17.82 -0.27
CA SER A 135 12.28 17.08 0.09
C SER A 135 12.80 17.42 1.50
N GLU A 136 12.89 18.71 1.81
CA GLU A 136 13.34 19.20 3.11
C GLU A 136 12.36 18.81 4.22
N LEU A 137 11.06 19.02 3.99
CA LEU A 137 10.01 18.60 4.93
C LEU A 137 10.05 17.09 5.20
N GLN A 138 10.22 16.27 4.16
CA GLN A 138 10.25 14.82 4.28
C GLN A 138 11.51 14.34 5.02
N LYS A 139 12.65 15.00 4.82
CA LYS A 139 13.87 14.75 5.61
C LYS A 139 13.67 15.06 7.09
N PHE A 140 13.01 16.17 7.42
CA PHE A 140 12.70 16.50 8.81
C PHE A 140 11.74 15.48 9.43
N TRP A 141 10.67 15.12 8.71
CA TRP A 141 9.68 14.16 9.19
C TRP A 141 10.29 12.75 9.39
N SER A 142 11.17 12.32 8.48
CA SER A 142 11.83 11.01 8.55
C SER A 142 13.02 10.92 9.50
N SER A 143 13.51 12.05 10.06
CA SER A 143 14.79 12.10 10.77
C SER A 143 14.87 11.12 11.94
N THR A 144 13.77 10.93 12.67
CA THR A 144 13.69 9.99 13.79
C THR A 144 13.90 8.55 13.31
N SER A 145 13.16 8.14 12.27
CA SER A 145 13.30 6.81 11.65
C SER A 145 14.70 6.61 11.09
N TYR A 146 15.25 7.60 10.39
CA TYR A 146 16.62 7.56 9.88
C TYR A 146 17.65 7.29 10.99
N HIS A 147 17.64 8.07 12.07
CA HIS A 147 18.59 7.88 13.17
C HIS A 147 18.40 6.55 13.88
N MET A 148 17.16 6.10 14.09
CA MET A 148 16.89 4.77 14.66
C MET A 148 17.42 3.65 13.76
N GLN A 149 17.15 3.73 12.46
CA GLN A 149 17.63 2.74 11.49
C GLN A 149 19.15 2.72 11.42
N ARG A 150 19.81 3.87 11.43
CA ARG A 150 21.26 3.98 11.34
C ARG A 150 21.99 3.37 12.54
N VAL A 151 21.39 3.43 13.73
CA VAL A 151 21.94 2.81 14.96
C VAL A 151 21.63 1.31 15.03
N ARG A 152 20.49 0.87 14.46
CA ARG A 152 20.01 -0.52 14.57
C ARG A 152 20.48 -1.43 13.42
N ASN A 153 20.54 -0.89 12.20
CA ASN A 153 20.77 -1.63 10.96
C ASN A 153 22.17 -1.31 10.40
N ASN A 154 22.40 -1.61 9.11
CA ASN A 154 23.56 -1.10 8.40
C ASN A 154 23.37 0.42 8.14
N PRO A 155 24.28 1.29 8.65
CA PRO A 155 24.17 2.74 8.44
C PRO A 155 24.19 3.13 6.96
N ASP A 156 24.91 2.41 6.09
CA ASP A 156 24.96 2.72 4.65
C ASP A 156 23.59 2.56 3.99
N CYS A 157 22.78 1.61 4.45
CA CYS A 157 21.41 1.43 3.96
C CYS A 157 20.50 2.59 4.41
N ALA A 158 20.62 3.03 5.66
CA ALA A 158 19.86 4.17 6.18
C ALA A 158 20.25 5.47 5.48
N ASP A 159 21.56 5.69 5.26
CA ASP A 159 22.10 6.85 4.56
C ASP A 159 21.62 6.86 3.08
N THR A 160 21.56 5.68 2.44
CA THR A 160 21.03 5.53 1.07
C THR A 160 19.53 5.81 1.00
N GLU A 161 18.73 5.28 1.93
CA GLU A 161 17.27 5.53 1.99
C GLU A 161 16.99 7.04 2.15
N GLN A 162 17.67 7.71 3.09
CA GLN A 162 17.48 9.14 3.35
C GLN A 162 17.82 10.01 2.12
N ALA A 163 18.85 9.62 1.35
CA ALA A 163 19.28 10.36 0.17
C ALA A 163 18.23 10.34 -0.96
N THR A 164 17.34 9.34 -1.00
CA THR A 164 16.28 9.24 -2.03
C THR A 164 15.30 10.43 -2.01
N PHE A 165 15.14 11.09 -0.86
CA PHE A 165 14.20 12.21 -0.74
C PHE A 165 14.61 13.45 -1.52
N GLU A 166 15.88 13.55 -1.94
CA GLU A 166 16.39 14.68 -2.74
C GLU A 166 16.04 14.58 -4.22
N ASP A 167 15.81 13.36 -4.72
CA ASP A 167 15.51 13.16 -6.13
C ASP A 167 14.02 13.42 -6.38
N ASP A 168 13.65 14.66 -6.68
CA ASP A 168 12.29 15.02 -7.09
C ASP A 168 11.87 14.40 -8.44
N SER A 169 12.82 13.85 -9.21
CA SER A 169 12.55 13.21 -10.50
C SER A 169 12.27 11.72 -10.40
N ASP A 170 12.43 11.11 -9.21
CA ASP A 170 12.08 9.71 -8.97
C ASP A 170 10.60 9.46 -9.30
N PRO A 171 10.29 8.65 -10.33
CA PRO A 171 8.93 8.35 -10.76
C PRO A 171 8.21 7.40 -9.79
N GLY A 172 8.90 6.91 -8.77
CA GLY A 172 8.41 5.87 -7.87
C GLY A 172 8.28 4.51 -8.56
N LEU A 173 7.47 3.64 -7.98
CA LEU A 173 7.20 2.31 -8.51
C LEU A 173 6.48 2.40 -9.86
N SER A 174 7.16 1.97 -10.92
CA SER A 174 6.63 1.95 -12.29
C SER A 174 6.77 0.55 -12.91
N TYR A 175 5.84 0.22 -13.81
CA TYR A 175 5.77 -1.12 -14.44
C TYR A 175 5.99 -1.00 -15.94
N ASN A 176 6.93 -1.79 -16.48
CA ASN A 176 7.06 -2.01 -17.91
C ASN A 176 6.41 -3.35 -18.28
N ILE A 177 5.15 -3.30 -18.66
CA ILE A 177 4.34 -4.49 -18.93
C ILE A 177 4.62 -4.98 -20.36
N THR A 178 5.31 -6.12 -20.47
CA THR A 178 5.68 -6.73 -21.77
C THR A 178 4.67 -7.78 -22.26
N PHE A 179 3.55 -7.97 -21.55
CA PHE A 179 2.48 -8.92 -21.90
C PHE A 179 1.13 -8.38 -21.44
N GLY A 180 0.01 -8.73 -22.08
CA GLY A 180 -1.31 -8.27 -21.64
C GLY A 180 -1.77 -9.00 -20.36
N PRO A 181 -1.90 -8.35 -19.18
CA PRO A 181 -2.37 -9.01 -17.96
C PRO A 181 -3.84 -9.44 -18.04
N ALA A 182 -4.63 -8.80 -18.91
CA ALA A 182 -6.02 -9.16 -19.20
C ALA A 182 -6.15 -10.18 -20.34
N GLU A 183 -5.07 -10.51 -21.06
CA GLU A 183 -5.11 -11.62 -21.99
C GLU A 183 -4.99 -12.90 -21.17
N PRO A 184 -6.00 -13.79 -21.18
CA PRO A 184 -5.75 -15.14 -20.76
C PRO A 184 -4.60 -15.63 -21.63
N LEU A 185 -3.51 -16.12 -21.02
CA LEU A 185 -2.43 -16.86 -21.69
C LEU A 185 -2.93 -18.04 -22.57
N HIS A 186 -4.24 -18.29 -22.58
CA HIS A 186 -4.98 -19.17 -23.49
C HIS A 186 -5.19 -18.64 -24.91
N GLY A 187 -4.71 -17.45 -25.25
CA GLY A 187 -4.92 -16.87 -26.58
C GLY A 187 -3.62 -16.64 -27.38
N LYS A 188 -3.26 -17.60 -28.23
CA LYS A 188 -2.50 -17.41 -29.49
C LYS A 188 -0.99 -17.11 -29.50
N SER A 189 -0.33 -16.58 -28.47
CA SER A 189 1.13 -16.26 -28.60
C SER A 189 2.08 -17.38 -28.14
N PHE A 190 1.85 -17.99 -26.98
CA PHE A 190 2.70 -19.09 -26.48
C PHE A 190 2.48 -20.44 -27.20
N LEU A 191 1.37 -20.54 -27.94
CA LEU A 191 0.97 -21.74 -28.69
C LEU A 191 1.76 -21.94 -29.99
N ASN A 192 2.37 -20.89 -30.54
CA ASN A 192 2.99 -20.93 -31.86
C ASN A 192 4.48 -21.33 -31.85
N SER A 193 5.16 -21.22 -30.71
CA SER A 193 6.61 -21.51 -30.61
C SER A 193 6.91 -22.93 -30.10
N ALA A 194 5.91 -23.69 -29.62
CA ALA A 194 6.07 -25.09 -29.22
C ALA A 194 4.79 -25.92 -29.50
N PRO A 195 4.55 -26.35 -30.76
CA PRO A 195 3.33 -27.08 -31.16
C PRO A 195 3.06 -28.36 -30.37
N SER A 196 4.10 -28.98 -29.77
CA SER A 196 3.98 -30.22 -28.99
C SER A 196 3.56 -30.03 -27.54
N LEU A 197 3.79 -28.86 -26.92
CA LEU A 197 3.30 -28.53 -25.57
C LEU A 197 1.93 -27.84 -25.60
N ALA A 198 1.71 -27.04 -26.65
CA ALA A 198 0.51 -26.28 -26.95
C ALA A 198 -0.79 -27.11 -26.93
N SER A 199 -0.79 -28.26 -27.61
CA SER A 199 -1.98 -29.12 -27.69
C SER A 199 -2.31 -29.80 -26.36
N LYS A 200 -1.32 -30.04 -25.49
CA LYS A 200 -1.52 -30.63 -24.17
C LYS A 200 -1.88 -29.62 -23.10
N PHE A 201 -1.52 -28.34 -23.24
CA PHE A 201 -1.78 -27.31 -22.22
C PHE A 201 -3.06 -26.51 -22.47
N SER A 202 -3.39 -26.16 -23.71
CA SER A 202 -4.63 -25.40 -24.00
C SER A 202 -5.90 -26.26 -23.98
N GLN A 203 -5.78 -27.58 -24.10
CA GLN A 203 -6.86 -28.51 -23.76
C GLN A 203 -7.00 -28.72 -22.24
N ARG A 204 -6.04 -28.21 -21.44
CA ARG A 204 -5.94 -28.45 -19.99
C ARG A 204 -6.59 -27.38 -19.08
N LEU A 205 -7.02 -26.23 -19.59
CA LEU A 205 -7.80 -25.26 -18.78
C LEU A 205 -9.31 -25.27 -19.03
N SER A 206 -9.75 -26.07 -20.01
CA SER A 206 -11.12 -26.58 -20.12
C SER A 206 -11.23 -28.02 -19.58
N LEU A 207 -10.35 -28.44 -18.66
CA LEU A 207 -10.46 -29.77 -18.05
C LEU A 207 -11.65 -29.80 -17.11
N LYS A 208 -12.43 -30.87 -17.22
CA LYS A 208 -13.30 -31.33 -16.13
C LYS A 208 -12.52 -31.69 -14.84
N GLN A 209 -11.19 -31.78 -14.87
CA GLN A 209 -10.30 -32.10 -13.74
C GLN A 209 -9.07 -31.19 -13.70
N LYS A 210 -8.93 -30.36 -12.67
CA LYS A 210 -7.73 -29.53 -12.45
C LYS A 210 -6.52 -30.41 -12.09
N PRO A 211 -5.29 -30.08 -12.55
CA PRO A 211 -4.10 -30.85 -12.19
C PRO A 211 -3.80 -30.73 -10.69
N LEU A 212 -3.43 -31.85 -10.07
CA LEU A 212 -3.09 -31.93 -8.64
C LEU A 212 -1.64 -31.48 -8.39
N VAL A 213 -1.46 -30.47 -7.55
CA VAL A 213 -0.16 -29.85 -7.22
C VAL A 213 0.08 -29.93 -5.71
N ALA A 214 1.26 -30.39 -5.33
CA ALA A 214 1.69 -30.45 -3.93
C ALA A 214 2.13 -29.06 -3.46
N ILE A 215 1.46 -28.53 -2.45
CA ILE A 215 1.86 -27.34 -1.71
C ILE A 215 2.71 -27.81 -0.54
N LEU A 216 4.02 -27.86 -0.75
CA LEU A 216 4.96 -28.38 0.23
C LEU A 216 5.22 -27.36 1.33
N ARG A 217 5.08 -27.82 2.58
CA ARG A 217 5.44 -27.03 3.76
C ARG A 217 6.15 -27.86 4.83
N GLU A 218 7.03 -27.19 5.54
CA GLU A 218 7.67 -27.64 6.78
C GLU A 218 7.10 -26.85 7.96
N GLN A 219 7.39 -27.28 9.19
CA GLN A 219 7.12 -26.48 10.38
C GLN A 219 7.74 -25.07 10.25
N GLY A 220 6.96 -24.04 10.58
CA GLY A 220 7.38 -22.63 10.45
C GLY A 220 7.12 -21.99 9.07
N VAL A 221 6.71 -22.76 8.06
CA VAL A 221 6.21 -22.21 6.79
C VAL A 221 4.87 -21.50 7.02
N ASN A 222 4.73 -20.29 6.50
CA ASN A 222 3.53 -19.45 6.67
C ASN A 222 2.91 -18.98 5.35
N GLY A 223 3.59 -19.19 4.22
CA GLY A 223 3.14 -18.76 2.89
C GLY A 223 2.43 -19.82 2.05
N ALA A 224 1.94 -20.89 2.68
CA ALA A 224 1.32 -22.00 1.97
C ALA A 224 -0.11 -21.69 1.50
N LYS A 225 -0.83 -20.82 2.21
CA LYS A 225 -2.25 -20.56 1.95
C LYS A 225 -2.45 -19.75 0.67
N GLU A 226 -1.70 -18.67 0.50
CA GLU A 226 -1.75 -17.84 -0.70
C GLU A 226 -1.27 -18.63 -1.93
N MET A 227 -0.27 -19.49 -1.76
CA MET A 227 0.26 -20.32 -2.86
C MET A 227 -0.78 -21.36 -3.34
N ALA A 228 -1.63 -21.87 -2.45
CA ALA A 228 -2.70 -22.80 -2.81
C ALA A 228 -3.76 -22.18 -3.75
N TYR A 229 -3.88 -20.85 -3.82
CA TYR A 229 -4.84 -20.16 -4.69
C TYR A 229 -4.39 -20.00 -6.16
N ALA A 230 -3.26 -20.58 -6.56
CA ALA A 230 -2.67 -20.44 -7.91
C ALA A 230 -3.45 -21.14 -9.06
N GLY A 231 -4.72 -21.50 -8.88
CA GLY A 231 -5.61 -22.00 -9.94
C GLY A 231 -5.57 -23.51 -10.21
N PHE A 232 -4.75 -24.27 -9.48
CA PHE A 232 -4.65 -25.74 -9.56
C PHE A 232 -5.56 -26.45 -8.54
N LEU A 233 -5.66 -27.78 -8.62
CA LEU A 233 -6.11 -28.57 -7.48
C LEU A 233 -4.92 -28.66 -6.51
N ALA A 234 -4.90 -27.80 -5.50
CA ALA A 234 -3.81 -27.71 -4.55
C ALA A 234 -4.05 -28.66 -3.37
N GLU A 235 -3.01 -29.38 -2.97
CA GLU A 235 -3.06 -30.23 -1.77
C GLU A 235 -1.96 -29.81 -0.79
N ASP A 236 -2.34 -29.64 0.48
CA ASP A 236 -1.38 -29.38 1.55
C ASP A 236 -0.52 -30.62 1.77
N VAL A 237 0.79 -30.52 1.56
CA VAL A 237 1.75 -31.61 1.78
C VAL A 237 2.73 -31.16 2.85
N HIS A 238 2.53 -31.65 4.08
CA HIS A 238 3.50 -31.43 5.13
C HIS A 238 4.70 -32.37 4.96
N MET A 239 5.90 -31.95 5.35
CA MET A 239 7.09 -32.83 5.34
C MET A 239 6.86 -34.14 6.11
N THR A 240 6.08 -34.11 7.19
CA THR A 240 5.68 -35.33 7.92
C THR A 240 4.76 -36.27 7.14
N ASP A 241 3.99 -35.75 6.18
CA ASP A 241 3.14 -36.60 5.33
C ASP A 241 4.02 -37.45 4.42
N LEU A 242 5.14 -36.90 3.96
CA LEU A 242 6.13 -37.62 3.16
C LEU A 242 6.94 -38.59 4.01
N ILE A 243 7.41 -38.17 5.19
CA ILE A 243 8.18 -39.01 6.12
C ILE A 243 7.41 -40.27 6.52
N TYR A 244 6.11 -40.12 6.83
CA TYR A 244 5.27 -41.24 7.24
C TYR A 244 4.55 -41.94 6.07
N GLY A 245 4.89 -41.61 4.82
CA GLY A 245 4.30 -42.23 3.63
C GLY A 245 2.80 -42.00 3.47
N ARG A 246 2.24 -40.96 4.12
CA ARG A 246 0.83 -40.56 3.96
C ARG A 246 0.57 -39.96 2.57
N LYS A 247 1.60 -39.38 1.95
CA LYS A 247 1.59 -38.83 0.60
C LYS A 247 2.90 -39.14 -0.12
N SER A 248 2.85 -39.17 -1.45
CA SER A 248 4.03 -39.31 -2.30
C SER A 248 4.01 -38.32 -3.45
N PHE A 249 5.18 -37.81 -3.83
CA PHE A 249 5.34 -36.90 -4.96
C PHE A 249 4.89 -37.50 -6.30
N SER A 250 4.88 -38.84 -6.43
CA SER A 250 4.40 -39.51 -7.64
C SER A 250 2.91 -39.27 -7.92
N SER A 251 2.14 -38.81 -6.93
CA SER A 251 0.72 -38.46 -7.07
C SER A 251 0.49 -37.05 -7.64
N PHE A 252 1.52 -36.22 -7.75
CA PHE A 252 1.41 -34.81 -8.11
C PHE A 252 2.05 -34.52 -9.46
N VAL A 253 1.43 -33.61 -10.23
CA VAL A 253 2.00 -33.15 -11.51
C VAL A 253 2.90 -31.92 -11.35
N GLY A 254 2.91 -31.32 -10.16
CA GLY A 254 3.69 -30.15 -9.82
C GLY A 254 3.90 -30.06 -8.32
N LEU A 255 4.94 -29.32 -7.94
CA LEU A 255 5.36 -29.09 -6.57
C LEU A 255 5.70 -27.62 -6.41
N THR A 256 5.34 -27.04 -5.27
CA THR A 256 5.80 -25.71 -4.85
C THR A 256 6.28 -25.80 -3.41
N ALA A 257 7.43 -25.20 -3.13
CA ALA A 257 7.96 -25.04 -1.78
C ALA A 257 7.57 -23.64 -1.30
N CYS A 258 6.77 -23.58 -0.23
CA CYS A 258 6.20 -22.31 0.22
C CYS A 258 7.15 -21.54 1.13
N GLY A 259 7.06 -20.21 1.07
CA GLY A 259 7.87 -19.31 1.89
C GLY A 259 7.46 -19.29 3.36
N GLY A 260 8.38 -18.81 4.19
CA GLY A 260 8.19 -18.65 5.63
C GLY A 260 9.50 -18.78 6.38
N PHE A 261 9.41 -19.08 7.67
CA PHE A 261 10.55 -19.21 8.57
C PHE A 261 10.67 -20.67 9.01
N SER A 262 10.98 -21.56 8.07
CA SER A 262 11.06 -22.98 8.41
C SER A 262 12.15 -23.22 9.44
N ASP A 263 11.80 -23.97 10.50
CA ASP A 263 12.65 -24.14 11.69
C ASP A 263 13.13 -22.82 12.32
N GLY A 264 12.40 -21.71 12.10
CA GLY A 264 12.74 -20.38 12.60
C GLY A 264 14.05 -19.81 12.02
N ASP A 265 14.50 -20.31 10.86
CA ASP A 265 15.76 -19.94 10.20
C ASP A 265 17.03 -20.14 11.07
N VAL A 266 16.94 -20.91 12.16
CA VAL A 266 17.98 -21.00 13.22
C VAL A 266 19.34 -21.44 12.69
N LEU A 267 19.39 -22.33 11.69
CA LEU A 267 20.63 -22.83 11.07
C LEU A 267 20.94 -22.17 9.72
N GLY A 268 20.30 -21.03 9.45
CA GLY A 268 20.21 -20.38 8.15
C GLY A 268 18.89 -20.71 7.47
N ALA A 269 18.27 -19.68 6.87
CA ALA A 269 16.96 -19.81 6.22
C ALA A 269 16.93 -20.97 5.21
N GLY A 270 15.91 -21.81 5.33
CA GLY A 270 15.68 -22.97 4.47
C GLY A 270 16.60 -24.18 4.70
N ARG A 271 17.70 -24.05 5.46
CA ARG A 271 18.68 -25.14 5.64
C ARG A 271 18.14 -26.31 6.45
N GLY A 272 17.36 -26.06 7.50
CA GLY A 272 16.74 -27.12 8.30
C GLY A 272 15.85 -28.04 7.46
N SER A 273 15.01 -27.43 6.62
CA SER A 273 14.15 -28.14 5.66
C SER A 273 14.96 -28.87 4.59
N GLU A 274 16.00 -28.26 4.04
CA GLU A 274 16.89 -28.88 3.04
C GLU A 274 17.60 -30.11 3.61
N TYR A 275 18.24 -30.00 4.77
CA TYR A 275 18.93 -31.13 5.40
C TYR A 275 17.97 -32.25 5.75
N SER A 276 16.79 -31.93 6.27
CA SER A 276 15.76 -32.92 6.56
C SER A 276 15.38 -33.67 5.29
N PHE A 277 15.09 -32.95 4.20
CA PHE A 277 14.76 -33.57 2.91
C PHE A 277 15.90 -34.46 2.38
N ALA A 278 17.15 -33.98 2.44
CA ALA A 278 18.32 -34.73 1.98
C ALA A 278 18.54 -36.02 2.79
N LEU A 279 18.40 -35.96 4.12
CA LEU A 279 18.52 -37.11 5.01
C LEU A 279 17.43 -38.15 4.72
N ILE A 280 16.16 -37.71 4.61
CA ILE A 280 15.02 -38.59 4.31
C ILE A 280 15.19 -39.26 2.94
N SER A 281 15.68 -38.52 1.93
CA SER A 281 15.99 -39.05 0.60
C SER A 281 17.08 -40.13 0.64
N SER A 282 18.17 -39.86 1.37
CA SER A 282 19.31 -40.78 1.50
C SER A 282 18.94 -42.09 2.21
N CYS A 283 17.96 -42.08 3.11
CA CYS A 283 17.42 -43.25 3.78
C CYS A 283 16.44 -44.07 2.92
N GLY A 284 16.18 -43.67 1.67
CA GLY A 284 15.28 -44.38 0.75
C GLY A 284 13.79 -44.18 1.04
N MET A 285 13.42 -43.29 1.96
CA MET A 285 12.03 -43.07 2.38
C MET A 285 11.21 -42.27 1.36
N LEU A 286 11.85 -41.63 0.38
CA LEU A 286 11.19 -40.93 -0.74
C LEU A 286 11.14 -41.77 -2.03
N LYS A 287 11.67 -42.99 -2.03
CA LYS A 287 11.57 -43.91 -3.18
C LYS A 287 10.23 -44.64 -3.09
N ASN A 288 9.18 -44.05 -3.65
CA ASN A 288 7.98 -44.68 -4.27
C ASN A 288 6.90 -43.62 -4.53
#